data_AF-A0A7S4MUV3-F1
#
_entry.id   AF-A0A7S4MUV3-F1
#
_cell.length_a   1.000
_cell.length_b   1.000
_cell.length_c   1.000
_cell.angle_alpha   90.00
_cell.angle_beta   90.00
_cell.angle_gamma   90.00
#
_symmetry.space_group_name_H-M   'P 1'
#
loop_
_entity.id
_entity.type
_entity.pdbx_description
1 polymer ?
#
loop_
_entity_poly.entity_id
_entity_poly.type
_entity_poly.pdbx_seq_one_letter_code
_entity_poly.pdbx_strand_id
1 'polypeptide(L)'
;MPRVGRGRGGTRVESWYYDTFSSVELLTRDEEVVLARQCRAADKLKARRDALAEQLQRRPTDEEWASEVGLETAEMRRQLARAARASDHLIHANMRLVVAVVQPYLQPNTVTGGAM
;
A
#
# COMPACT_ATOMS: atom_id res chain seq x y z
N MET A 1 -5.46 -48.74 -3.17
CA MET A 1 -4.79 -47.76 -2.29
C MET A 1 -3.97 -46.79 -3.15
N PRO A 2 -4.42 -45.55 -3.41
CA PRO A 2 -3.61 -44.55 -4.12
C PRO A 2 -2.78 -43.73 -3.12
N ARG A 3 -1.50 -43.52 -3.43
CA ARG A 3 -0.56 -42.71 -2.63
C ARG A 3 -0.84 -41.23 -2.90
N VAL A 4 -1.26 -40.49 -1.87
CA VAL A 4 -1.40 -39.03 -1.90
C VAL A 4 0.00 -38.41 -1.94
N GLY A 5 0.28 -37.66 -3.00
CA GLY A 5 1.49 -36.84 -3.10
C GLY A 5 1.49 -35.75 -2.03
N ARG A 6 2.64 -35.59 -1.35
CA ARG A 6 2.88 -34.44 -0.45
C ARG A 6 2.85 -33.16 -1.28
N GLY A 7 1.69 -32.53 -1.37
CA GLY A 7 1.56 -31.13 -1.74
C GLY A 7 2.14 -30.28 -0.61
N ARG A 8 3.19 -29.52 -0.92
CA ARG A 8 3.81 -28.53 -0.05
C ARG A 8 2.76 -27.43 0.19
N GLY A 9 1.98 -27.57 1.26
CA GLY A 9 0.85 -26.70 1.56
C GLY A 9 1.31 -25.35 2.09
N GLY A 10 1.58 -24.41 1.19
CA GLY A 10 1.48 -23.00 1.53
C GLY A 10 -0.01 -22.65 1.62
N THR A 11 -0.42 -21.92 2.66
CA THR A 11 -1.81 -21.47 2.76
C THR A 11 -2.16 -20.61 1.53
N ARG A 12 -3.44 -20.60 1.11
CA ARG A 12 -3.88 -19.83 -0.08
C ARG A 12 -3.53 -18.33 0.01
N VAL A 13 -3.37 -17.83 1.24
CA VAL A 13 -2.94 -16.45 1.55
C VAL A 13 -1.44 -16.27 1.33
N GLU A 14 -0.60 -17.23 1.72
CA GLU A 14 0.86 -17.19 1.48
C GLU A 14 1.17 -17.11 -0.02
N SER A 15 0.58 -17.98 -0.84
CA SER A 15 0.82 -17.96 -2.30
C SER A 15 0.43 -16.63 -2.94
N TRP A 16 -0.79 -16.14 -2.65
CA TRP A 16 -1.27 -14.86 -3.20
C TRP A 16 -0.38 -13.68 -2.77
N TYR A 17 0.09 -13.67 -1.53
CA TYR A 17 0.96 -12.62 -1.01
C TYR A 17 2.35 -12.62 -1.68
N TYR A 18 2.99 -13.79 -1.83
CA TYR A 18 4.28 -13.89 -2.54
C TYR A 18 4.15 -13.58 -4.04
N ASP A 19 3.07 -14.04 -4.70
CA ASP A 19 2.83 -13.76 -6.12
C ASP A 19 2.57 -12.27 -6.38
N THR A 20 1.93 -11.57 -5.43
CA THR A 20 1.56 -10.15 -5.58
C THR A 20 2.69 -9.19 -5.21
N PHE A 21 3.57 -9.55 -4.26
CA PHE A 21 4.55 -8.62 -3.68
C PHE A 21 6.03 -8.97 -3.94
N SER A 22 6.34 -10.09 -4.61
CA SER A 22 7.73 -10.48 -4.90
C SER A 22 8.40 -9.70 -6.05
N SER A 23 7.63 -9.08 -6.94
CA SER A 23 8.10 -8.53 -8.22
C SER A 23 8.40 -7.02 -8.24
N VAL A 24 8.28 -6.31 -7.12
CA VAL A 24 8.42 -4.85 -7.07
C VAL A 24 9.85 -4.43 -6.70
N GLU A 25 10.46 -3.55 -7.51
CA GLU A 25 11.78 -2.95 -7.24
C GLU A 25 11.76 -2.12 -5.95
N LEU A 26 12.89 -2.09 -5.22
CA LEU A 26 12.99 -1.32 -3.99
C LEU A 26 12.94 0.17 -4.32
N LEU A 27 12.04 0.91 -3.65
CA LEU A 27 12.06 2.36 -3.67
C LEU A 27 13.40 2.85 -3.10
N THR A 28 14.02 3.76 -3.82
CA THR A 28 15.08 4.59 -3.27
C THR A 28 14.50 5.54 -2.22
N ARG A 29 15.35 6.03 -1.31
CA ARG A 29 14.96 7.00 -0.28
C ARG A 29 14.32 8.26 -0.89
N ASP A 30 14.82 8.70 -2.04
CA ASP A 30 14.29 9.89 -2.71
C ASP A 30 12.90 9.64 -3.29
N GLU A 31 12.65 8.47 -3.87
CA GLU A 31 11.32 8.08 -4.34
C GLU A 31 10.33 7.97 -3.17
N GLU A 32 10.73 7.37 -2.05
CA GLU A 32 9.90 7.29 -0.85
C GLU A 32 9.48 8.69 -0.36
N VAL A 33 10.43 9.64 -0.33
CA VAL A 33 10.15 11.04 0.06
C VAL A 33 9.17 11.70 -0.90
N VAL A 34 9.32 11.48 -2.22
CA VAL A 34 8.41 12.04 -3.23
C VAL A 34 7.00 11.47 -3.07
N LEU A 35 6.86 10.16 -2.95
CA LEU A 35 5.56 9.51 -2.78
C LEU A 35 4.89 9.93 -1.46
N ALA A 36 5.65 10.00 -0.36
CA ALA A 36 5.13 10.45 0.92
C ALA A 36 4.65 11.91 0.88
N ARG A 37 5.32 12.78 0.11
CA ARG A 37 4.86 14.17 -0.12
C ARG A 37 3.53 14.20 -0.89
N GLN A 38 3.36 13.35 -1.89
CA GLN A 38 2.10 13.25 -2.66
C GLN A 38 0.94 12.79 -1.77
N CYS A 39 1.16 11.78 -0.94
CA CYS A 39 0.14 11.31 0.03
C CYS A 39 -0.26 12.42 1.00
N ARG A 40 0.72 13.09 1.63
CA ARG A 40 0.44 14.19 2.57
C ARG A 40 -0.31 15.35 1.93
N ALA A 41 -0.02 15.68 0.67
CA ALA A 41 -0.75 16.72 -0.06
C ALA A 41 -2.23 16.33 -0.21
N ALA A 42 -2.52 15.09 -0.59
CA ALA A 42 -3.89 14.60 -0.69
C ALA A 42 -4.62 14.54 0.65
N ASP A 43 -3.93 14.21 1.75
CA ASP A 43 -4.54 14.21 3.08
C ASP A 43 -4.98 15.62 3.51
N LYS A 44 -4.20 16.65 3.17
CA LYS A 44 -4.61 18.05 3.38
C LYS A 44 -5.86 18.40 2.57
N LEU A 45 -5.94 17.95 1.32
CA LEU A 45 -7.13 18.18 0.49
C LEU A 45 -8.36 17.50 1.10
N LYS A 46 -8.24 16.23 1.54
CA LYS A 46 -9.33 15.48 2.18
C LYS A 46 -9.77 16.14 3.49
N ALA A 47 -8.83 16.59 4.31
CA ALA A 47 -9.16 17.31 5.55
C ALA A 47 -9.97 18.59 5.28
N ARG A 48 -9.65 19.33 4.21
CA ARG A 48 -10.45 20.50 3.79
C ARG A 48 -11.85 20.11 3.33
N ARG A 49 -11.98 19.01 2.59
CA ARG A 49 -13.29 18.46 2.20
C ARG A 49 -14.13 18.09 3.42
N ASP A 50 -13.52 17.46 4.42
CA ASP A 50 -14.22 16.97 5.61
C ASP A 50 -14.68 18.16 6.47
N ALA A 51 -13.83 19.18 6.64
CA ALA A 51 -14.22 20.45 7.28
C ALA A 51 -15.35 21.16 6.52
N LEU A 52 -15.30 21.18 5.19
CA LEU A 52 -16.36 21.74 4.36
C LEU A 52 -17.66 20.93 4.49
N ALA A 53 -17.57 19.60 4.61
CA ALA A 53 -18.73 18.75 4.82
C ALA A 53 -19.42 19.02 6.17
N GLU A 54 -18.64 19.28 7.21
CA GLU A 54 -19.15 19.72 8.52
C GLU A 54 -19.85 21.08 8.42
N GLN A 55 -19.30 22.03 7.67
CA GLN A 55 -19.93 23.35 7.48
C GLN A 55 -21.24 23.27 6.68
N LEU A 56 -21.26 22.47 5.62
CA LEU A 56 -22.42 22.33 4.74
C LEU A 56 -23.49 21.36 5.30
N GLN A 57 -23.17 20.58 6.33
CA GLN A 57 -24.00 19.49 6.85
C GLN A 57 -24.38 18.45 5.77
N ARG A 58 -23.55 18.34 4.73
CA ARG A 58 -23.67 17.39 3.62
C ARG A 58 -22.31 17.19 2.97
N ARG A 59 -22.20 16.19 2.12
CA ARG A 59 -21.02 16.03 1.28
C ARG A 59 -20.91 17.22 0.29
N PRO A 60 -19.75 17.90 0.20
CA PRO A 60 -19.52 18.93 -0.81
C PRO A 60 -19.44 18.31 -2.20
N THR A 61 -19.81 19.09 -3.22
CA THR A 61 -19.54 18.72 -4.61
C THR A 61 -18.05 18.89 -4.92
N ASP A 62 -17.60 18.32 -6.04
CA ASP A 62 -16.20 18.44 -6.45
C ASP A 62 -15.85 19.89 -6.81
N GLU A 63 -16.81 20.68 -7.33
CA GLU A 63 -16.64 22.11 -7.62
C GLU A 63 -16.51 22.94 -6.33
N GLU A 64 -17.36 22.67 -5.33
CA GLU A 64 -17.29 23.34 -4.03
C GLU A 64 -15.98 23.03 -3.31
N TRP A 65 -15.56 21.77 -3.34
CA TRP A 65 -14.29 21.36 -2.77
C TRP A 65 -13.10 21.99 -3.51
N ALA A 66 -13.11 21.98 -4.85
CA ALA A 66 -12.07 22.59 -5.66
C ALA A 66 -11.96 24.11 -5.39
N SER A 67 -13.10 24.79 -5.26
CA SER A 67 -13.18 26.21 -4.88
C SER A 67 -12.59 26.47 -3.49
N GLU A 68 -12.91 25.65 -2.49
CA GLU A 68 -12.38 25.77 -1.12
C GLU A 68 -10.84 25.63 -1.06
N VAL A 69 -10.26 24.77 -1.91
CA VAL A 69 -8.80 24.57 -1.94
C VAL A 69 -8.09 25.45 -2.98
N GLY A 70 -8.82 26.30 -3.70
CA GLY A 70 -8.26 27.21 -4.72
C GLY A 70 -7.66 26.48 -5.94
N LEU A 71 -8.22 25.33 -6.31
CA LEU A 71 -7.76 24.54 -7.45
C LEU A 71 -8.88 24.39 -8.49
N GLU A 72 -8.51 24.11 -9.73
CA GLU A 72 -9.48 23.57 -10.69
C GLU A 72 -9.87 22.14 -10.30
N THR A 73 -11.14 21.79 -10.52
CA THR A 73 -11.67 20.44 -10.25
C THR A 73 -10.83 19.35 -10.90
N ALA A 74 -10.39 19.58 -12.15
CA ALA A 74 -9.55 18.63 -12.87
C ALA A 74 -8.16 18.45 -12.22
N GLU A 75 -7.55 19.53 -11.74
CA GLU A 75 -6.25 19.46 -11.07
C GLU A 75 -6.35 18.78 -9.71
N MET A 76 -7.37 19.12 -8.92
CA MET A 76 -7.66 18.47 -7.65
C MET A 76 -7.83 16.95 -7.84
N ARG A 77 -8.65 16.53 -8.81
CA ARG A 77 -8.84 15.10 -9.15
C ARG A 77 -7.53 14.43 -9.57
N ARG A 78 -6.69 15.10 -10.38
CA ARG A 78 -5.37 14.58 -10.77
C ARG A 78 -4.45 14.38 -9.57
N GLN A 79 -4.42 15.33 -8.63
CA GLN A 79 -3.60 15.21 -7.41
C GLN A 79 -4.05 14.04 -6.54
N LEU A 80 -5.35 13.88 -6.34
CA LEU A 80 -5.91 12.74 -5.59
C LEU A 80 -5.60 11.41 -6.26
N ALA A 81 -5.71 11.32 -7.59
CA ALA A 81 -5.38 10.11 -8.33
C ALA A 81 -3.88 9.76 -8.29
N ARG A 82 -2.99 10.78 -8.34
CA ARG A 82 -1.55 10.60 -8.16
C ARG A 82 -1.24 10.09 -6.75
N ALA A 83 -1.84 10.68 -5.73
CA ALA A 83 -1.65 10.26 -4.35
C ALA A 83 -2.18 8.85 -4.07
N ALA A 84 -3.28 8.43 -4.70
CA ALA A 84 -3.78 7.05 -4.61
C ALA A 84 -2.73 6.07 -5.13
N ARG A 85 -2.21 6.30 -6.35
CA ARG A 85 -1.12 5.48 -6.90
C ARG A 85 0.15 5.52 -6.05
N ALA A 86 0.48 6.67 -5.46
CA ALA A 86 1.63 6.79 -4.59
C ALA A 86 1.47 5.99 -3.28
N SER A 87 0.25 5.99 -2.71
CA SER A 87 -0.09 5.18 -1.56
C SER A 87 0.03 3.69 -1.87
N ASP A 88 -0.50 3.25 -3.00
CA ASP A 88 -0.39 1.85 -3.45
C ASP A 88 1.07 1.45 -3.61
N HIS A 89 1.89 2.31 -4.24
CA HIS A 89 3.32 2.04 -4.41
C HIS A 89 4.04 1.93 -3.05
N LEU A 90 3.80 2.86 -2.13
CA LEU A 90 4.39 2.81 -0.78
C LEU A 90 3.97 1.55 -0.02
N ILE A 91 2.70 1.17 -0.08
CA ILE A 91 2.20 -0.05 0.56
C ILE A 91 2.91 -1.27 -0.02
N HIS A 92 2.98 -1.38 -1.34
CA HIS A 92 3.62 -2.52 -2.01
C HIS A 92 5.11 -2.63 -1.68
N ALA A 93 5.85 -1.52 -1.70
CA ALA A 93 7.27 -1.52 -1.34
C ALA A 93 7.50 -1.92 0.13
N ASN A 94 6.67 -1.39 1.05
CA ASN A 94 6.77 -1.71 2.47
C ASN A 94 6.33 -3.15 2.80
N MET A 95 5.36 -3.71 2.07
CA MET A 95 4.98 -5.12 2.24
C MET A 95 6.14 -6.05 1.89
N ARG A 96 6.99 -5.71 0.93
CA ARG A 96 8.18 -6.52 0.61
C ARG A 96 9.23 -6.49 1.73
N LEU A 97 9.38 -5.37 2.43
CA LEU A 97 10.20 -5.31 3.65
C LEU A 97 9.65 -6.25 4.73
N VAL A 98 8.32 -6.21 4.96
CA VAL A 98 7.65 -7.12 5.91
C VAL A 98 7.92 -8.58 5.52
N VAL A 99 7.77 -8.95 4.25
CA VAL A 99 8.12 -10.30 3.75
C VAL A 99 9.57 -10.65 4.08
N ALA A 100 10.53 -9.80 3.74
CA ALA A 100 11.95 -10.08 3.93
C ALA A 100 12.31 -10.28 5.41
N VAL A 101 11.68 -9.54 6.32
CA VAL A 101 11.88 -9.65 7.76
C VAL A 101 11.17 -10.87 8.33
N VAL A 102 9.96 -11.18 7.87
CA VAL A 102 9.11 -12.24 8.44
C VAL A 102 9.44 -13.62 7.85
N GLN A 103 9.87 -13.71 6.60
CA GLN A 103 10.16 -14.96 5.89
C GLN A 103 11.12 -15.91 6.62
N PRO A 104 12.20 -15.45 7.30
CA PRO A 104 13.05 -16.32 8.11
C PRO A 104 12.33 -16.96 9.31
N TYR A 105 11.32 -16.29 9.87
CA TYR A 105 10.55 -16.80 11.02
C TYR A 105 9.44 -17.78 10.64
N LEU A 106 9.02 -17.76 9.38
CA LEU A 106 8.01 -18.69 8.84
C LEU A 106 8.63 -20.00 8.33
N GLN A 107 9.95 -20.02 8.11
CA GLN A 107 10.64 -21.27 7.79
C GLN A 107 10.78 -22.10 9.07
N PRO A 108 10.29 -23.35 9.11
CA PRO A 108 10.53 -24.20 10.26
C PRO A 108 12.04 -24.37 10.41
N ASN A 109 12.58 -24.08 11.60
CA ASN A 109 13.96 -24.40 11.95
C ASN A 109 14.19 -25.89 11.73
N THR A 110 14.74 -26.27 10.58
CA THR A 110 15.42 -27.54 10.45
C THR A 110 16.70 -27.39 11.24
N VAL A 111 16.63 -27.72 12.53
CA VAL A 111 17.82 -28.00 13.33
C VAL A 111 18.50 -29.17 12.63
N THR A 112 19.45 -28.89 11.74
CA THR A 112 20.42 -29.88 11.29
C THR A 112 21.36 -30.12 12.47
N GLY A 113 20.89 -30.91 13.44
CA GLY A 113 21.72 -31.57 14.42
C GLY A 113 22.47 -32.70 13.72
N GLY A 114 23.52 -32.33 12.99
CA GLY A 114 24.57 -33.25 12.56
C GLY A 114 25.81 -33.01 13.41
N ALA A 115 26.45 -34.11 13.79
CA ALA A 115 27.70 -34.25 14.56
C ALA A 115 27.57 -34.20 16.10
N MET A 116 27.23 -35.35 16.69
CA MET A 116 28.19 -36.22 17.40
C MET A 116 27.65 -37.65 17.47
#